data_AF-A0A0Q4CBN0-F1
#
_entry.id   AF-A0A0Q4CBN0-F1
#
_cell.length_a   1.000
_cell.length_b   1.000
_cell.length_c   1.000
_cell.angle_alpha   90.00
_cell.angle_beta   90.00
_cell.angle_gamma   90.00
#
_symmetry.space_group_name_H-M   'P 1'
#
loop_
_entity.id
_entity.type
_entity.pdbx_description
1 polymer ?
#
loop_
_entity_poly.entity_id
_entity_poly.type
_entity_poly.pdbx_seq_one_letter_code
_entity_poly.pdbx_strand_id
1 'polypeptide(L)'
;MPMTTPVIPETAFMPSAPPLSAPNRVDTTVDVARGAAAGAVAGIAASAAMNGFQTLVIPVFRPDGGGIPATEKAADRASMLATGYRLGNADRAVGGEAVHYIVGALTGSLYGAMAEVRPGVTRWRGLALGLAAATLVDQIAVPLTGLARPPWRYTVRTHLYGYASHLVFGFVTEAVRKVLRERLARRALPSRDAITLDDIAVPLLLGLANGQRTFTPPAAVTIAAAGSGLGLQGTPLALLGSKWTGALMSAAAIGEYVADKQPGIPARISPPGLAGRAIGGALSGAAAARPGKSWLAAGLGAAGAVAGAYVSYRVRMRLASALGRDRPVAFAEDALSLAGAAAVAGYAAMRQKQRDRDPAPLAA
;
A
#
# COMPACT_ATOMS: atom_id res chain seq x y z
N MET A 1 -55.93 -29.28 -63.85
CA MET A 1 -55.37 -28.05 -63.28
C MET A 1 -55.28 -28.22 -61.78
N PRO A 2 -54.08 -28.40 -61.19
CA PRO A 2 -53.93 -28.44 -59.74
C PRO A 2 -53.71 -27.02 -59.18
N MET A 3 -54.31 -26.76 -58.02
CA MET A 3 -54.27 -25.50 -57.29
C MET A 3 -52.87 -25.23 -56.72
N THR A 4 -52.36 -24.02 -56.96
CA THR A 4 -51.12 -23.48 -56.37
C THR A 4 -51.35 -23.07 -54.93
N THR A 5 -50.61 -23.68 -53.99
CA THR A 5 -50.45 -23.20 -52.63
C THR A 5 -49.52 -21.99 -52.59
N PRO A 6 -49.78 -20.95 -51.76
CA PRO A 6 -48.84 -19.84 -51.60
C PRO A 6 -47.71 -20.24 -50.64
N VAL A 7 -46.47 -19.98 -51.06
CA VAL A 7 -45.27 -20.06 -50.22
C VAL A 7 -45.23 -18.84 -49.31
N ILE A 8 -45.28 -19.05 -48.00
CA ILE A 8 -45.03 -17.99 -47.00
C ILE A 8 -43.50 -17.84 -46.87
N PRO A 9 -42.93 -16.62 -46.91
CA PRO A 9 -41.50 -16.46 -46.67
C PRO A 9 -41.18 -16.71 -45.20
N GLU A 10 -40.20 -17.58 -44.98
CA GLU A 10 -39.60 -17.87 -43.68
C GLU A 10 -39.04 -16.56 -43.11
N THR A 11 -39.72 -15.99 -42.10
CA THR A 11 -39.22 -14.83 -41.36
C THR A 11 -37.91 -15.23 -40.70
N ALA A 12 -36.80 -14.72 -41.25
CA ALA A 12 -35.48 -14.83 -40.66
C ALA A 12 -35.55 -14.41 -39.19
N PHE A 13 -35.38 -15.38 -38.30
CA PHE A 13 -35.24 -15.17 -36.86
C PHE A 13 -33.91 -14.42 -36.65
N MET A 14 -33.96 -13.09 -36.72
CA MET A 14 -32.85 -12.24 -36.31
C MET A 14 -32.61 -12.52 -34.83
N PRO A 15 -31.44 -13.06 -34.42
CA PRO A 15 -31.14 -13.19 -33.01
C PRO A 15 -31.16 -11.78 -32.40
N SER A 16 -32.05 -11.59 -31.42
CA SER A 16 -32.13 -10.36 -30.64
C SER A 16 -30.72 -9.97 -30.20
N ALA A 17 -30.29 -8.76 -30.55
CA ALA A 17 -29.01 -8.21 -30.10
C ALA A 17 -28.86 -8.47 -28.59
N PRO A 18 -27.72 -9.01 -28.12
CA PRO A 18 -27.53 -9.23 -26.70
C PRO A 18 -27.76 -7.90 -25.97
N PRO A 19 -28.44 -7.91 -24.81
CA PRO A 19 -28.66 -6.69 -24.06
C PRO A 19 -27.32 -6.00 -23.86
N LEU A 20 -27.22 -4.72 -24.24
CA LEU A 20 -26.04 -3.89 -24.02
C LEU A 20 -25.60 -4.11 -22.57
N SER A 21 -24.45 -4.78 -22.42
CA SER A 21 -23.86 -5.12 -21.13
C SER A 21 -23.90 -3.88 -20.25
N ALA A 22 -24.49 -4.02 -19.06
CA ALA A 22 -24.58 -2.96 -18.06
C ALA A 22 -23.24 -2.21 -17.94
N PRO A 23 -23.25 -0.88 -17.71
CA PRO A 23 -22.04 -0.07 -17.74
C PRO A 23 -20.97 -0.69 -16.84
N ASN A 24 -19.90 -1.14 -17.50
CA ASN A 24 -18.61 -1.61 -17.00
C ASN A 24 -18.46 -1.47 -15.47
N ARG A 25 -18.88 -2.50 -14.72
CA ARG A 25 -18.60 -2.62 -13.28
C ARG A 25 -17.10 -2.90 -13.15
N VAL A 26 -16.29 -1.84 -13.14
CA VAL A 26 -14.92 -1.91 -12.62
C VAL A 26 -15.02 -2.60 -11.26
N ASP A 27 -14.35 -3.76 -11.09
CA ASP A 27 -14.42 -4.56 -9.86
C ASP A 27 -14.13 -3.66 -8.65
N THR A 28 -15.11 -3.51 -7.77
CA THR A 28 -15.08 -2.67 -6.57
C THR A 28 -13.81 -2.89 -5.76
N THR A 29 -13.25 -4.11 -5.79
CA THR A 29 -12.00 -4.44 -5.07
C THR A 29 -10.77 -3.71 -5.61
N VAL A 30 -10.63 -3.57 -6.92
CA VAL A 30 -9.51 -2.83 -7.53
C VAL A 30 -9.66 -1.34 -7.31
N ASP A 31 -10.88 -0.82 -7.41
CA ASP A 31 -11.11 0.58 -7.09
C ASP A 31 -10.81 0.86 -5.63
N VAL A 32 -11.23 0.00 -4.71
CA VAL A 32 -10.86 0.06 -3.29
C VAL A 32 -9.34 0.07 -3.10
N ALA A 33 -8.60 -0.81 -3.78
CA ALA A 33 -7.14 -0.86 -3.66
C ALA A 33 -6.45 0.39 -4.25
N ARG A 34 -6.93 0.92 -5.38
CA ARG A 34 -6.42 2.19 -5.93
C ARG A 34 -6.80 3.38 -5.06
N GLY A 35 -8.01 3.36 -4.49
CA GLY A 35 -8.47 4.32 -3.50
C GLY A 35 -7.55 4.31 -2.29
N ALA A 36 -7.23 3.13 -1.76
CA ALA A 36 -6.31 2.94 -0.66
C ALA A 36 -4.91 3.47 -0.97
N ALA A 37 -4.35 3.13 -2.14
CA ALA A 37 -3.02 3.60 -2.55
C ALA A 37 -2.99 5.13 -2.72
N ALA A 38 -3.99 5.72 -3.41
CA ALA A 38 -4.11 7.16 -3.56
C ALA A 38 -4.30 7.85 -2.20
N GLY A 39 -5.07 7.21 -1.32
CA GLY A 39 -5.29 7.64 0.06
C GLY A 39 -4.01 7.63 0.90
N ALA A 40 -3.16 6.61 0.78
CA ALA A 40 -1.90 6.53 1.50
C ALA A 40 -0.95 7.68 1.12
N VAL A 41 -0.79 7.93 -0.19
CA VAL A 41 0.01 9.06 -0.70
C VAL A 41 -0.58 10.39 -0.22
N ALA A 42 -1.90 10.52 -0.28
CA ALA A 42 -2.59 11.71 0.19
C ALA A 42 -2.44 11.94 1.70
N GLY A 43 -2.46 10.87 2.50
CA GLY A 43 -2.24 10.92 3.94
C GLY A 43 -0.83 11.39 4.31
N ILE A 44 0.21 10.93 3.58
CA ILE A 44 1.58 11.43 3.76
C ILE A 44 1.67 12.93 3.43
N ALA A 45 1.12 13.34 2.29
CA ALA A 45 1.10 14.74 1.88
C ALA A 45 0.32 15.61 2.89
N ALA A 46 -0.78 15.09 3.43
CA ALA A 46 -1.58 15.74 4.44
C ALA A 46 -0.85 15.89 5.78
N SER A 47 -0.09 14.88 6.22
CA SER A 47 0.77 14.99 7.41
C SER A 47 1.82 16.09 7.24
N ALA A 48 2.46 16.18 6.07
CA ALA A 48 3.42 17.26 5.80
C ALA A 48 2.73 18.65 5.82
N ALA A 49 1.55 18.77 5.20
CA ALA A 49 0.78 20.00 5.20
C ALA A 49 0.32 20.41 6.61
N MET A 50 -0.11 19.45 7.42
CA MET A 50 -0.48 19.65 8.82
C MET A 50 0.71 20.13 9.65
N ASN A 51 1.91 19.53 9.49
CA ASN A 51 3.12 19.99 10.17
C ASN A 51 3.46 21.46 9.81
N GLY A 52 3.35 21.80 8.52
CA GLY A 52 3.53 23.19 8.05
C GLY A 52 2.51 24.14 8.68
N PHE A 53 1.22 23.75 8.68
CA PHE A 53 0.16 24.53 9.32
C PHE A 53 0.42 24.74 10.81
N GLN A 54 0.77 23.67 11.53
CA GLN A 54 1.09 23.72 12.95
C GLN A 54 2.22 24.71 13.24
N THR A 55 3.29 24.67 12.44
CA THR A 55 4.43 25.59 12.56
C THR A 55 3.99 27.06 12.47
N LEU A 56 3.04 27.37 11.57
CA LEU A 56 2.51 28.73 11.38
C LEU A 56 1.58 29.18 12.51
N VAL A 57 0.79 28.28 13.08
CA VAL A 57 -0.26 28.64 14.04
C VAL A 57 0.14 28.47 15.51
N ILE A 58 1.25 27.78 15.81
CA ILE A 58 1.81 27.65 17.17
C ILE A 58 1.96 29.02 17.88
N PRO A 59 2.52 30.09 17.25
CA PRO A 59 2.66 31.39 17.92
C PRO A 59 1.33 32.02 18.36
N VAL A 60 0.25 31.71 17.64
CA VAL A 60 -1.11 32.21 17.87
C VAL A 60 -1.84 31.36 18.92
N PHE A 61 -1.85 30.04 18.71
CA PHE A 61 -2.60 29.11 19.54
C PHE A 61 -1.86 28.69 20.80
N ARG A 62 -0.54 28.89 20.91
CA ARG A 62 0.27 28.59 22.11
C ARG A 62 -0.23 27.36 22.88
N PRO A 63 -0.36 26.20 22.22
CA PRO A 63 -0.93 25.01 22.85
C PRO A 63 -0.08 24.58 24.05
N ASP A 64 -0.69 23.93 25.03
CA ASP A 64 -0.04 23.56 26.29
C ASP A 64 1.12 22.57 26.02
N GLY A 65 2.37 23.07 25.98
CA GLY A 65 3.58 22.33 25.59
C GLY A 65 4.23 21.49 26.70
N GLY A 66 3.48 21.06 27.72
CA GLY A 66 4.06 20.55 28.97
C GLY A 66 4.68 19.14 28.94
N GLY A 67 5.00 18.55 27.79
CA GLY A 67 5.63 17.23 27.75
C GLY A 67 5.97 16.70 26.37
N ILE A 68 6.68 15.56 26.35
CA ILE A 68 7.08 14.84 25.15
C ILE A 68 5.83 14.53 24.28
N PRO A 69 5.85 14.84 22.97
CA PRO A 69 4.76 14.53 22.05
C PRO A 69 4.31 13.06 22.11
N ALA A 70 3.03 12.82 21.82
CA ALA A 70 2.47 11.48 21.85
C ALA A 70 3.14 10.53 20.85
N THR A 71 3.47 11.03 19.66
CA THR A 71 4.16 10.27 18.61
C THR A 71 5.59 9.90 19.02
N GLU A 72 6.29 10.82 19.70
CA GLU A 72 7.60 10.58 20.31
C GLU A 72 7.54 9.50 21.40
N LYS A 73 6.54 9.54 22.28
CA LYS A 73 6.31 8.47 23.27
C LYS A 73 5.93 7.15 22.63
N ALA A 74 5.17 7.18 21.53
CA ALA A 74 4.82 5.99 20.77
C ALA A 74 6.08 5.36 20.17
N ALA A 75 6.96 6.18 19.58
CA ALA A 75 8.25 5.74 19.08
C ALA A 75 9.15 5.19 20.20
N ASP A 76 9.22 5.87 21.35
CA ASP A 76 9.97 5.41 22.52
C ASP A 76 9.43 4.07 23.07
N ARG A 77 8.09 3.93 23.16
CA ARG A 77 7.45 2.70 23.62
C ARG A 77 7.60 1.56 22.63
N ALA A 78 7.51 1.84 21.33
CA ALA A 78 7.80 0.88 20.28
C ALA A 78 9.27 0.42 20.37
N SER A 79 10.22 1.35 20.58
CA SER A 79 11.63 1.02 20.82
C SER A 79 11.81 0.17 22.09
N MET A 80 11.14 0.51 23.19
CA MET A 80 11.19 -0.26 24.44
C MET A 80 10.68 -1.69 24.26
N LEU A 81 9.55 -1.86 23.59
CA LEU A 81 8.97 -3.19 23.33
C LEU A 81 9.84 -4.01 22.35
N ALA A 82 10.40 -3.35 21.35
CA ALA A 82 11.18 -3.99 20.31
C ALA A 82 12.63 -4.32 20.75
N THR A 83 13.20 -3.51 21.64
CA THR A 83 14.65 -3.53 21.94
C THR A 83 15.02 -3.56 23.41
N GLY A 84 14.06 -3.28 24.31
CA GLY A 84 14.33 -3.09 25.73
C GLY A 84 14.96 -1.74 26.08
N TYR A 85 15.18 -0.84 25.11
CA TYR A 85 15.83 0.45 25.32
C TYR A 85 14.96 1.65 24.90
N ARG A 86 15.09 2.73 25.66
CA ARG A 86 14.49 4.04 25.36
C ARG A 86 15.30 4.79 24.31
N LEU A 87 14.63 5.59 23.51
CA LEU A 87 15.23 6.47 22.51
C LEU A 87 15.88 7.68 23.18
N GLY A 88 17.03 8.12 22.63
CA GLY A 88 17.61 9.43 22.95
C GLY A 88 16.71 10.57 22.45
N ASN A 89 16.92 11.81 22.92
CA ASN A 89 16.02 12.92 22.60
C ASN A 89 15.94 13.25 21.09
N ALA A 90 17.08 13.27 20.38
CA ALA A 90 17.10 13.51 18.94
C ALA A 90 16.38 12.39 18.16
N ASP A 91 16.67 11.15 18.54
CA ASP A 91 16.12 9.93 17.94
C ASP A 91 14.63 9.80 18.16
N ARG A 92 14.17 10.23 19.34
CA ARG A 92 12.78 10.24 19.72
C ARG A 92 12.00 11.20 18.83
N ALA A 93 12.52 12.40 18.58
CA ALA A 93 11.90 13.36 17.67
C ALA A 93 11.74 12.79 16.25
N VAL A 94 12.81 12.20 15.69
CA VAL A 94 12.78 11.55 14.37
C VAL A 94 11.81 10.36 14.34
N GLY A 95 11.84 9.52 15.38
CA GLY A 95 10.92 8.39 15.52
C GLY A 95 9.46 8.85 15.64
N GLY A 96 9.21 9.96 16.35
CA GLY A 96 7.89 10.57 16.47
C GLY A 96 7.38 11.10 15.13
N GLU A 97 8.23 11.74 14.35
CA GLU A 97 7.89 12.18 12.99
C GLU A 97 7.56 10.97 12.09
N ALA A 98 8.36 9.90 12.15
CA ALA A 98 8.08 8.67 11.41
C ALA A 98 6.73 8.04 11.80
N VAL A 99 6.43 7.93 13.10
CA VAL A 99 5.12 7.46 13.59
C VAL A 99 4.00 8.33 13.04
N HIS A 100 4.18 9.65 13.01
CA HIS A 100 3.17 10.58 12.51
C HIS A 100 2.83 10.33 11.04
N TYR A 101 3.85 10.19 10.17
CA TYR A 101 3.64 9.90 8.74
C TYR A 101 3.06 8.49 8.51
N ILE A 102 3.47 7.48 9.29
CA ILE A 102 2.91 6.13 9.20
C ILE A 102 1.41 6.14 9.53
N VAL A 103 1.02 6.78 10.63
CA VAL A 103 -0.38 6.91 11.02
C VAL A 103 -1.17 7.70 9.96
N GLY A 104 -0.59 8.77 9.41
CA GLY A 104 -1.16 9.54 8.30
C GLY A 104 -1.40 8.69 7.05
N ALA A 105 -0.42 7.89 6.63
CA ALA A 105 -0.52 6.99 5.48
C ALA A 105 -1.59 5.91 5.69
N LEU A 106 -1.64 5.28 6.88
CA LEU A 106 -2.64 4.26 7.20
C LEU A 106 -4.06 4.85 7.25
N THR A 107 -4.22 6.02 7.86
CA THR A 107 -5.50 6.73 7.94
C THR A 107 -5.97 7.15 6.55
N GLY A 108 -5.07 7.71 5.75
CA GLY A 108 -5.34 8.07 4.36
C GLY A 108 -5.71 6.84 3.51
N SER A 109 -5.01 5.72 3.68
CA SER A 109 -5.31 4.45 3.01
C SER A 109 -6.72 3.95 3.33
N LEU A 110 -7.09 3.92 4.62
CA LEU A 110 -8.43 3.54 5.05
C LEU A 110 -9.51 4.47 4.47
N TYR A 111 -9.28 5.78 4.55
CA TYR A 111 -10.19 6.78 3.99
C TYR A 111 -10.33 6.62 2.47
N GLY A 112 -9.22 6.40 1.77
CA GLY A 112 -9.18 6.19 0.33
C GLY A 112 -9.92 4.92 -0.10
N ALA A 113 -9.76 3.81 0.62
CA ALA A 113 -10.55 2.60 0.42
C ALA A 113 -12.04 2.86 0.63
N MET A 114 -12.39 3.55 1.73
CA MET A 114 -13.77 3.82 2.09
C MET A 114 -14.47 4.77 1.09
N ALA A 115 -13.74 5.72 0.51
CA ALA A 115 -14.25 6.64 -0.51
C ALA A 115 -14.78 5.92 -1.75
N GLU A 116 -14.26 4.73 -2.06
CA GLU A 116 -14.66 3.93 -3.23
C GLU A 116 -15.86 3.02 -2.89
N VAL A 117 -16.01 2.60 -1.63
CA VAL A 117 -17.16 1.79 -1.18
C VAL A 117 -18.37 2.67 -0.86
N ARG A 118 -18.14 3.84 -0.26
CA ARG A 118 -19.19 4.77 0.19
C ARG A 118 -18.84 6.19 -0.25
N PRO A 119 -19.27 6.61 -1.45
CA PRO A 119 -18.96 7.95 -1.97
C PRO A 119 -19.36 9.09 -1.02
N GLY A 120 -20.39 8.90 -0.18
CA GLY A 120 -20.83 9.85 0.84
C GLY A 120 -19.76 10.24 1.88
N VAL A 121 -18.72 9.43 2.05
CA VAL A 121 -17.58 9.72 2.94
C VAL A 121 -16.77 10.93 2.46
N THR A 122 -16.77 11.21 1.15
CA THR A 122 -16.05 12.34 0.54
C THR A 122 -16.86 13.64 0.51
N ARG A 123 -18.15 13.60 0.90
CA ARG A 123 -19.10 14.73 0.78
C ARG A 123 -18.60 16.02 1.42
N TRP A 124 -17.92 15.90 2.55
CA TRP A 124 -17.39 17.03 3.32
C TRP A 124 -15.96 17.39 2.96
N ARG A 125 -15.49 17.02 1.76
CA ARG A 125 -14.13 17.31 1.27
C ARG A 125 -13.04 16.90 2.27
N GLY A 126 -13.23 15.77 2.96
CA GLY A 126 -12.30 15.26 3.97
C GLY A 126 -12.37 15.94 5.35
N LEU A 127 -13.19 16.97 5.56
CA LEU A 127 -13.32 17.62 6.88
C LEU A 127 -13.88 16.66 7.94
N ALA A 128 -14.82 15.79 7.56
CA ALA A 128 -15.32 14.74 8.45
C ALA A 128 -14.22 13.74 8.87
N LEU A 129 -13.28 13.42 7.96
CA LEU A 129 -12.10 12.62 8.29
C LEU A 129 -11.23 13.34 9.32
N GLY A 130 -10.99 14.64 9.13
CA GLY A 130 -10.23 15.45 10.09
C GLY A 130 -10.86 15.47 11.48
N LEU A 131 -12.16 15.72 11.58
CA LEU A 131 -12.89 15.70 12.85
C LEU A 131 -12.86 14.31 13.51
N ALA A 132 -13.01 13.25 12.72
CA ALA A 132 -12.95 11.88 13.20
C ALA A 132 -11.53 11.52 13.69
N ALA A 133 -10.49 11.91 12.97
CA ALA A 133 -9.10 11.68 13.37
C ALA A 133 -8.78 12.43 14.67
N ALA A 134 -9.11 13.72 14.77
CA ALA A 134 -8.93 14.48 16.01
C ALA A 134 -9.65 13.84 17.20
N THR A 135 -10.90 13.42 17.01
CA THR A 135 -11.70 12.87 18.12
C THR A 135 -11.24 11.45 18.50
N LEU A 136 -11.15 10.55 17.53
CA LEU A 136 -10.86 9.14 17.78
C LEU A 136 -9.39 8.90 18.14
N VAL A 137 -8.46 9.61 17.50
CA VAL A 137 -7.04 9.45 17.75
C VAL A 137 -6.62 10.28 18.96
N ASP A 138 -6.77 11.61 18.90
CA ASP A 138 -6.17 12.49 19.92
C ASP A 138 -6.96 12.53 21.23
N GLN A 139 -8.29 12.44 21.18
CA GLN A 139 -9.11 12.54 22.40
C GLN A 139 -9.36 11.19 23.07
N ILE A 140 -9.22 10.08 22.32
CA ILE A 140 -9.58 8.73 22.80
C ILE A 140 -8.38 7.78 22.75
N ALA A 141 -7.89 7.41 21.57
CA ALA A 141 -6.89 6.35 21.44
C ALA A 141 -5.55 6.72 22.12
N VAL A 142 -5.06 7.93 21.90
CA VAL A 142 -3.77 8.38 22.47
C VAL A 142 -3.82 8.52 24.00
N PRO A 143 -4.89 9.07 24.62
CA PRO A 143 -5.05 9.05 26.08
C PRO A 143 -5.24 7.65 26.66
N LEU A 144 -6.07 6.79 26.05
CA LEU A 144 -6.32 5.43 26.55
C LEU A 144 -5.08 4.54 26.53
N THR A 145 -4.16 4.78 25.59
CA THR A 145 -2.87 4.07 25.52
C THR A 145 -1.81 4.63 26.48
N GLY A 146 -2.14 5.69 27.22
CA GLY A 146 -1.24 6.37 28.16
C GLY A 146 -0.17 7.22 27.48
N LEU A 147 -0.32 7.54 26.19
CA LEU A 147 0.62 8.35 25.43
C LEU A 147 0.36 9.86 25.61
N ALA A 148 -0.88 10.26 25.88
CA ALA A 148 -1.25 11.64 26.23
C ALA A 148 -1.95 11.73 27.60
N ARG A 149 -2.07 12.95 28.11
CA ARG A 149 -2.92 13.23 29.28
C ARG A 149 -4.39 13.06 28.88
N PRO A 150 -5.31 12.86 29.84
CA PRO A 150 -6.73 12.89 29.53
C PRO A 150 -7.18 14.24 28.92
N PRO A 151 -8.18 14.24 28.02
CA PRO A 151 -8.55 15.44 27.25
C PRO A 151 -9.01 16.62 28.12
N TRP A 152 -9.59 16.37 29.30
CA TRP A 152 -10.01 17.40 30.26
C TRP A 152 -8.85 18.13 30.96
N ARG A 153 -7.59 17.71 30.75
CA ARG A 153 -6.40 18.38 31.30
C ARG A 153 -5.76 19.39 30.35
N TYR A 154 -6.26 19.51 29.13
CA TYR A 154 -5.76 20.47 28.14
C TYR A 154 -6.66 21.70 28.05
N THR A 155 -6.09 22.85 27.73
CA THR A 155 -6.86 24.07 27.47
C THR A 155 -7.76 23.94 26.24
N VAL A 156 -8.86 24.69 26.21
CA VAL A 156 -9.73 24.80 25.02
C VAL A 156 -8.95 25.22 23.78
N ARG A 157 -7.94 26.09 23.95
CA ARG A 157 -7.07 26.54 22.87
C ARG A 157 -6.25 25.38 22.26
N THR A 158 -5.78 24.45 23.09
CA THR A 158 -5.07 23.24 22.63
C THR A 158 -6.00 22.31 21.85
N HIS A 159 -7.26 22.17 22.30
CA HIS A 159 -8.28 21.43 21.55
C HIS A 159 -8.54 22.07 20.19
N LEU A 160 -8.79 23.38 20.15
CA LEU A 160 -9.03 24.10 18.89
C LEU A 160 -7.84 23.98 17.93
N TYR A 161 -6.62 24.09 18.45
CA TYR A 161 -5.38 23.85 17.69
C TYR A 161 -5.33 22.42 17.10
N GLY A 162 -5.64 21.40 17.92
CA GLY A 162 -5.65 19.99 17.49
C GLY A 162 -6.69 19.73 16.40
N TYR A 163 -7.92 20.19 16.60
CA TYR A 163 -9.00 20.07 15.62
C TYR A 163 -8.69 20.84 14.33
N ALA A 164 -8.20 22.08 14.41
CA ALA A 164 -7.84 22.85 13.22
C ALA A 164 -6.74 22.16 12.40
N SER A 165 -5.72 21.61 13.07
CA SER A 165 -4.63 20.86 12.42
C SER A 165 -5.16 19.63 11.68
N HIS A 166 -6.09 18.89 12.30
CA HIS A 166 -6.69 17.72 11.69
C HIS A 166 -7.70 18.04 10.59
N LEU A 167 -8.37 19.19 10.64
CA LEU A 167 -9.21 19.66 9.53
C LEU A 167 -8.35 19.94 8.29
N VAL A 168 -7.16 20.51 8.46
CA VAL A 168 -6.18 20.67 7.37
C VAL A 168 -5.75 19.30 6.85
N PHE A 169 -5.39 18.37 7.73
CA PHE A 169 -5.06 16.99 7.34
C PHE A 169 -6.18 16.34 6.50
N GLY A 170 -7.42 16.40 6.98
CA GLY A 170 -8.58 15.82 6.30
C GLY A 170 -8.82 16.44 4.93
N PHE A 171 -8.81 17.77 4.85
CA PHE A 171 -8.99 18.51 3.60
C PHE A 171 -7.92 18.17 2.56
N VAL A 172 -6.65 18.19 2.96
CA VAL A 172 -5.52 17.89 2.06
C VAL A 172 -5.56 16.44 1.62
N THR A 173 -5.90 15.51 2.52
CA THR A 173 -6.05 14.08 2.18
C THR A 173 -7.08 13.89 1.07
N GLU A 174 -8.26 14.50 1.19
CA GLU A 174 -9.29 14.38 0.15
C GLU A 174 -8.90 15.09 -1.15
N ALA A 175 -8.32 16.30 -1.06
CA ALA A 175 -7.91 17.06 -2.24
C ALA A 175 -6.87 16.29 -3.06
N VAL A 176 -5.82 15.76 -2.42
CA VAL A 176 -4.76 15.00 -3.09
C VAL A 176 -5.30 13.66 -3.61
N ARG A 177 -6.07 12.92 -2.80
CA ARG A 177 -6.71 11.65 -3.22
C ARG A 177 -7.55 11.86 -4.47
N LYS A 178 -8.42 12.88 -4.49
CA LYS A 178 -9.29 13.20 -5.62
C LYS A 178 -8.48 13.49 -6.88
N VAL A 179 -7.45 14.35 -6.79
CA VAL A 179 -6.57 14.64 -7.94
C VAL A 179 -5.89 13.39 -8.47
N LEU A 180 -5.38 12.52 -7.59
CA LEU A 180 -4.74 11.26 -7.98
C LEU A 180 -5.74 10.31 -8.67
N ARG A 181 -6.94 10.16 -8.11
CA ARG A 181 -7.98 9.27 -8.68
C ARG A 181 -8.49 9.77 -10.03
N GLU A 182 -8.71 11.07 -10.17
CA GLU A 182 -9.10 11.64 -11.45
C GLU A 182 -7.99 11.51 -12.52
N ARG A 183 -6.72 11.69 -12.15
CA ARG A 183 -5.59 11.48 -13.08
C ARG A 183 -5.46 10.02 -13.50
N LEU A 184 -5.73 9.08 -12.59
CA LEU A 184 -5.75 7.64 -12.90
C LEU A 184 -6.94 7.28 -13.79
N ALA A 185 -8.11 7.89 -13.59
CA ALA A 185 -9.31 7.65 -14.39
C ALA A 185 -9.21 8.26 -15.81
N ARG A 186 -8.57 9.44 -15.96
CA ARG A 186 -8.37 10.10 -17.26
C ARG A 186 -7.38 9.37 -18.18
N ARG A 187 -6.57 8.45 -17.66
CA ARG A 187 -5.74 7.56 -18.48
C ARG A 187 -6.62 6.41 -18.99
N ALA A 188 -7.37 6.67 -20.06
CA ALA A 188 -8.09 5.64 -20.82
C ALA A 188 -7.14 4.47 -21.17
N LEU A 189 -7.69 3.25 -21.14
CA LEU A 189 -6.95 1.99 -21.20
C LEU A 189 -5.96 1.97 -22.37
N PRO A 190 -4.65 1.88 -22.10
CA PRO A 190 -3.66 1.74 -23.16
C PRO A 190 -3.96 0.49 -23.99
N SER A 191 -3.66 0.53 -25.30
CA SER A 191 -3.70 -0.64 -26.18
C SER A 191 -3.05 -1.85 -25.49
N ARG A 192 -3.52 -3.09 -25.74
CA ARG A 192 -3.06 -4.31 -25.05
C ARG A 192 -1.53 -4.38 -24.91
N ASP A 193 -0.79 -3.92 -25.92
CA ASP A 193 0.66 -3.93 -25.98
C ASP A 193 1.38 -2.74 -25.33
N ALA A 194 0.68 -1.63 -25.08
CA ALA A 194 1.27 -0.44 -24.48
C ALA A 194 1.64 -0.71 -23.01
N ILE A 195 2.84 -0.28 -22.61
CA ILE A 195 3.32 -0.40 -21.24
C ILE A 195 2.54 0.60 -20.38
N THR A 196 1.81 0.09 -19.40
CA THR A 196 1.04 0.88 -18.45
C THR A 196 1.86 1.17 -17.20
N LEU A 197 1.45 2.16 -16.41
CA LEU A 197 2.10 2.42 -15.12
C LEU A 197 2.03 1.21 -14.18
N ASP A 198 1.01 0.38 -14.27
CA ASP A 198 0.91 -0.82 -13.44
C ASP A 198 1.96 -1.87 -13.81
N ASP A 199 2.33 -1.97 -15.10
CA ASP A 199 3.40 -2.85 -15.57
C ASP A 199 4.78 -2.45 -15.05
N ILE A 200 4.89 -1.20 -14.58
CA ILE A 200 6.13 -0.67 -14.06
C ILE A 200 6.09 -0.65 -12.52
N ALA A 201 5.06 -0.04 -11.96
CA ALA A 201 4.94 0.23 -10.53
C ALA A 201 4.76 -1.04 -9.70
N VAL A 202 3.90 -1.97 -10.12
CA VAL A 202 3.64 -3.22 -9.36
C VAL A 202 4.90 -4.08 -9.21
N PRO A 203 5.60 -4.46 -10.30
CA PRO A 203 6.82 -5.24 -10.16
C PRO A 203 7.94 -4.47 -9.46
N LEU A 204 8.06 -3.15 -9.69
CA LEU A 204 9.07 -2.34 -9.02
C LEU A 204 8.83 -2.26 -7.50
N LEU A 205 7.58 -2.09 -7.05
CA LEU A 205 7.23 -2.02 -5.63
C LEU A 205 7.39 -3.37 -4.93
N LEU A 206 7.00 -4.48 -5.58
CA LEU A 206 7.29 -5.83 -5.08
C LEU A 206 8.80 -6.08 -5.02
N GLY A 207 9.54 -5.61 -6.03
CA GLY A 207 10.98 -5.60 -6.05
C GLY A 207 11.56 -4.83 -4.87
N LEU A 208 11.14 -3.58 -4.65
CA LEU A 208 11.61 -2.75 -3.53
C LEU A 208 11.37 -3.41 -2.17
N ALA A 209 10.19 -3.99 -1.95
CA ALA A 209 9.89 -4.79 -0.76
C ALA A 209 10.80 -6.03 -0.67
N ASN A 210 11.12 -6.68 -1.80
CA ASN A 210 12.00 -7.86 -1.84
C ASN A 210 13.43 -7.49 -1.50
N GLY A 211 13.83 -6.29 -1.91
CA GLY A 211 15.05 -5.64 -1.52
C GLY A 211 15.16 -5.39 -0.03
N GLN A 212 14.06 -5.44 0.73
CA GLN A 212 14.08 -5.38 2.20
C GLN A 212 14.10 -6.80 2.81
N ARG A 213 13.22 -7.69 2.33
CA ARG A 213 13.09 -9.09 2.76
C ARG A 213 12.97 -10.04 1.56
N THR A 214 13.92 -10.96 1.43
CA THR A 214 14.16 -11.82 0.26
C THR A 214 13.00 -12.77 -0.03
N PHE A 215 12.32 -13.27 1.00
CA PHE A 215 11.26 -14.28 0.84
C PHE A 215 9.85 -13.73 1.04
N THR A 216 9.73 -12.50 1.54
CA THR A 216 8.42 -11.92 1.89
C THR A 216 7.54 -11.62 0.67
N PRO A 217 8.01 -10.94 -0.38
CA PRO A 217 7.20 -10.76 -1.60
C PRO A 217 6.93 -12.05 -2.38
N PRO A 218 7.87 -13.02 -2.51
CA PRO A 218 7.56 -14.32 -3.09
C PRO A 218 6.46 -15.06 -2.33
N ALA A 219 6.47 -15.00 -0.99
CA ALA A 219 5.39 -15.55 -0.16
C ALA A 219 4.06 -14.85 -0.42
N ALA A 220 4.04 -13.51 -0.45
CA ALA A 220 2.83 -12.74 -0.72
C ALA A 220 2.24 -13.05 -2.12
N VAL A 221 3.09 -13.14 -3.14
CA VAL A 221 2.68 -13.41 -4.53
C VAL A 221 2.22 -14.86 -4.71
N THR A 222 2.85 -15.84 -4.06
CA THR A 222 2.39 -17.25 -4.10
C THR A 222 1.07 -17.45 -3.37
N ILE A 223 0.86 -16.79 -2.22
CA ILE A 223 -0.45 -16.77 -1.54
C ILE A 223 -1.51 -16.11 -2.43
N ALA A 224 -1.19 -14.99 -3.06
CA ALA A 224 -2.10 -14.31 -3.98
C ALA A 224 -2.40 -15.17 -5.23
N ALA A 225 -1.42 -15.88 -5.77
CA ALA A 225 -1.57 -16.82 -6.88
C ALA A 225 -2.49 -18.00 -6.51
N ALA A 226 -2.26 -18.62 -5.35
CA ALA A 226 -2.99 -19.80 -4.89
C ALA A 226 -4.43 -19.50 -4.45
N GLY A 227 -4.68 -18.33 -3.85
CA GLY A 227 -6.00 -17.95 -3.34
C GLY A 227 -6.84 -17.13 -4.31
N SER A 228 -6.21 -16.17 -5.01
CA SER A 228 -6.93 -15.18 -5.83
C SER A 228 -6.71 -15.32 -7.33
N GLY A 229 -5.79 -16.19 -7.77
CA GLY A 229 -5.52 -16.41 -9.19
C GLY A 229 -4.74 -15.26 -9.82
N LEU A 230 -3.44 -15.47 -10.06
CA LEU A 230 -2.59 -14.55 -10.81
C LEU A 230 -2.47 -14.92 -12.30
N GLY A 231 -3.35 -15.79 -12.80
CA GLY A 231 -3.34 -16.18 -14.22
C GLY A 231 -2.05 -16.89 -14.64
N LEU A 232 -1.39 -17.59 -13.72
CA LEU A 232 -0.11 -18.27 -13.97
C LEU A 232 -0.27 -19.60 -14.71
N GLN A 233 -1.51 -20.08 -14.87
CA GLN A 233 -1.84 -21.32 -15.57
C GLN A 233 -1.38 -21.25 -17.03
N GLY A 234 -0.64 -22.27 -17.49
CA GLY A 234 -0.06 -22.29 -18.83
C GLY A 234 1.24 -21.49 -18.99
N THR A 235 1.77 -20.91 -17.91
CA THR A 235 3.08 -20.23 -17.90
C THR A 235 4.15 -21.04 -17.15
N PRO A 236 5.45 -20.79 -17.37
CA PRO A 236 6.53 -21.43 -16.58
C PRO A 236 6.43 -21.17 -15.07
N LEU A 237 5.68 -20.15 -14.64
CA LEU A 237 5.49 -19.76 -13.25
C LEU A 237 4.28 -20.45 -12.58
N ALA A 238 3.62 -21.40 -13.26
CA ALA A 238 2.47 -22.13 -12.72
C ALA A 238 2.75 -22.76 -11.34
N LEU A 239 4.00 -23.14 -11.07
CA LEU A 239 4.42 -23.71 -9.78
C LEU A 239 4.18 -22.73 -8.61
N LEU A 240 4.23 -21.42 -8.82
CA LEU A 240 3.98 -20.41 -7.78
C LEU A 240 2.50 -20.37 -7.34
N GLY A 241 1.59 -20.90 -8.15
CA GLY A 241 0.18 -21.07 -7.77
C GLY A 241 -0.09 -22.30 -6.88
N SER A 242 0.91 -23.15 -6.64
CA SER A 242 0.77 -24.34 -5.80
C SER A 242 0.72 -23.96 -4.31
N LYS A 243 -0.23 -24.59 -3.58
CA LYS A 243 -0.34 -24.45 -2.11
C LYS A 243 0.95 -24.83 -1.39
N TRP A 244 1.68 -25.81 -1.91
CA TRP A 244 2.96 -26.27 -1.37
C TRP A 244 4.07 -25.23 -1.56
N THR A 245 4.14 -24.61 -2.73
CA THR A 245 5.09 -23.51 -3.00
C THR A 245 4.81 -22.32 -2.10
N GLY A 246 3.52 -21.98 -1.90
CA GLY A 246 3.10 -20.93 -0.97
C GLY A 246 3.49 -21.23 0.47
N ALA A 247 3.30 -22.47 0.93
CA ALA A 247 3.72 -22.92 2.26
C ALA A 247 5.24 -22.85 2.42
N LEU A 248 6.01 -23.31 1.43
CA LEU A 248 7.46 -23.27 1.43
C LEU A 248 8.00 -21.83 1.48
N MET A 249 7.48 -20.94 0.62
CA MET A 249 7.92 -19.53 0.60
C MET A 249 7.54 -18.80 1.90
N SER A 250 6.38 -19.13 2.47
CA SER A 250 5.94 -18.58 3.75
C SER A 250 6.82 -19.08 4.91
N ALA A 251 7.18 -20.37 4.92
CA ALA A 251 8.13 -20.93 5.87
C ALA A 251 9.53 -20.29 5.72
N ALA A 252 9.99 -20.06 4.49
CA ALA A 252 11.24 -19.36 4.21
C ALA A 252 11.21 -17.90 4.66
N ALA A 253 10.08 -17.20 4.49
CA ALA A 253 9.89 -15.84 4.99
C ALA A 253 9.92 -15.79 6.53
N ILE A 254 9.20 -16.68 7.20
CA ILE A 254 9.25 -16.81 8.67
C ILE A 254 10.69 -17.11 9.12
N GLY A 255 11.36 -18.04 8.43
CA GLY A 255 12.76 -18.38 8.66
C GLY A 255 13.68 -17.17 8.52
N GLU A 256 13.48 -16.32 7.51
CA GLU A 256 14.24 -15.07 7.31
C GLU A 256 14.06 -14.11 8.51
N TYR A 257 12.85 -13.98 9.06
CA TYR A 257 12.60 -13.13 10.24
C TYR A 257 13.20 -13.68 11.55
N VAL A 258 13.30 -15.01 11.67
CA VAL A 258 13.92 -15.67 12.83
C VAL A 258 15.44 -15.62 12.73
N ALA A 259 15.98 -15.94 11.56
CA ALA A 259 17.42 -15.98 11.28
C ALA A 259 18.05 -14.59 11.42
N ASP A 260 17.38 -13.52 10.96
CA ASP A 260 17.89 -12.13 11.02
C ASP A 260 18.15 -11.61 12.47
N LYS A 261 17.80 -12.39 13.50
CA LYS A 261 18.10 -12.10 14.91
C LYS A 261 19.34 -12.82 15.45
N GLN A 262 19.99 -13.69 14.66
CA GLN A 262 21.18 -14.44 15.09
C GLN A 262 22.50 -13.74 14.73
N PRO A 263 23.54 -13.83 15.58
CA PRO A 263 24.87 -13.30 15.25
C PRO A 263 25.50 -14.10 14.09
N GLY A 264 26.09 -13.43 13.10
CA GLY A 264 26.89 -14.08 12.04
C GLY A 264 26.22 -14.23 10.67
N ILE A 265 25.04 -13.65 10.44
CA ILE A 265 24.41 -13.65 9.10
C ILE A 265 25.18 -12.71 8.14
N PRO A 266 25.50 -13.16 6.90
CA PRO A 266 26.18 -12.32 5.91
C PRO A 266 25.45 -11.02 5.63
N ALA A 267 26.19 -9.96 5.30
CA ALA A 267 25.60 -8.66 4.99
C ALA A 267 24.56 -8.76 3.86
N ARG A 268 23.46 -8.01 3.98
CA ARG A 268 22.34 -7.97 3.01
C ARG A 268 22.76 -7.56 1.59
N ILE A 269 23.92 -6.91 1.46
CA ILE A 269 24.56 -6.47 0.20
C ILE A 269 25.68 -7.41 -0.28
N SER A 270 25.90 -8.53 0.40
CA SER A 270 26.86 -9.54 -0.07
C SER A 270 26.41 -10.08 -1.44
N PRO A 271 27.34 -10.47 -2.32
CA PRO A 271 26.98 -10.94 -3.66
C PRO A 271 25.94 -12.08 -3.66
N PRO A 272 26.02 -13.10 -2.78
CA PRO A 272 24.99 -14.14 -2.68
C PRO A 272 23.64 -13.61 -2.18
N GLY A 273 23.64 -12.73 -1.18
CA GLY A 273 22.42 -12.13 -0.63
C GLY A 273 21.70 -11.21 -1.63
N LEU A 274 22.46 -10.43 -2.40
CA LEU A 274 21.94 -9.57 -3.45
C LEU A 274 21.39 -10.38 -4.62
N ALA A 275 22.07 -11.48 -5.00
CA ALA A 275 21.59 -12.40 -6.02
C ALA A 275 20.25 -13.04 -5.62
N GLY A 276 20.13 -13.52 -4.37
CA GLY A 276 18.86 -14.05 -3.84
C GLY A 276 17.73 -13.02 -3.89
N ARG A 277 18.02 -11.76 -3.55
CA ARG A 277 17.04 -10.65 -3.61
C ARG A 277 16.67 -10.29 -5.04
N ALA A 278 17.61 -10.27 -5.96
CA ALA A 278 17.32 -10.03 -7.37
C ALA A 278 16.40 -11.13 -7.94
N ILE A 279 16.69 -12.40 -7.61
CA ILE A 279 15.86 -13.56 -8.03
C ILE A 279 14.46 -13.48 -7.42
N GLY A 280 14.34 -13.26 -6.11
CA GLY A 280 13.03 -13.12 -5.45
C GLY A 280 12.20 -11.95 -5.99
N GLY A 281 12.85 -10.82 -6.27
CA GLY A 281 12.23 -9.67 -6.90
C GLY A 281 11.78 -9.95 -8.32
N ALA A 282 12.61 -10.63 -9.12
CA ALA A 282 12.28 -11.05 -10.48
C ALA A 282 11.07 -11.99 -10.51
N LEU A 283 11.06 -13.01 -9.65
CA LEU A 283 9.96 -13.97 -9.55
C LEU A 283 8.66 -13.29 -9.13
N SER A 284 8.72 -12.42 -8.11
CA SER A 284 7.54 -11.68 -7.62
C SER A 284 6.99 -10.73 -8.67
N GLY A 285 7.87 -9.99 -9.36
CA GLY A 285 7.49 -9.09 -10.44
C GLY A 285 6.89 -9.82 -11.64
N ALA A 286 7.53 -10.91 -12.07
CA ALA A 286 7.08 -11.72 -13.21
C ALA A 286 5.71 -12.37 -12.96
N ALA A 287 5.48 -12.85 -11.73
CA ALA A 287 4.21 -13.47 -11.36
C ALA A 287 3.07 -12.47 -11.16
N ALA A 288 3.37 -11.20 -10.86
CA ALA A 288 2.38 -10.12 -10.80
C ALA A 288 2.14 -9.44 -12.16
N ALA A 289 2.82 -9.88 -13.23
CA ALA A 289 2.83 -9.21 -14.53
C ALA A 289 1.55 -9.44 -15.34
N ARG A 290 1.31 -8.55 -16.32
CA ARG A 290 0.33 -8.82 -17.38
C ARG A 290 0.79 -9.97 -18.28
N PRO A 291 -0.17 -10.72 -18.88
CA PRO A 291 0.15 -11.66 -19.95
C PRO A 291 1.04 -10.98 -21.01
N GLY A 292 2.16 -11.61 -21.36
CA GLY A 292 3.12 -11.09 -22.34
C GLY A 292 4.13 -10.05 -21.82
N LYS A 293 4.06 -9.62 -20.55
CA LYS A 293 4.99 -8.64 -19.96
C LYS A 293 5.87 -9.20 -18.83
N SER A 294 5.87 -10.51 -18.64
CA SER A 294 6.59 -11.20 -17.55
C SER A 294 8.10 -10.89 -17.53
N TRP A 295 8.77 -10.84 -18.67
CA TRP A 295 10.20 -10.52 -18.76
C TRP A 295 10.52 -9.08 -18.35
N LEU A 296 9.71 -8.11 -18.79
CA LEU A 296 9.85 -6.71 -18.39
C LEU A 296 9.63 -6.58 -16.87
N ALA A 297 8.57 -7.20 -16.36
CA ALA A 297 8.25 -7.17 -14.94
C ALA A 297 9.28 -7.91 -14.08
N ALA A 298 9.90 -8.99 -14.59
CA ALA A 298 11.02 -9.66 -13.93
C ALA A 298 12.23 -8.73 -13.81
N GLY A 299 12.60 -8.05 -14.90
CA GLY A 299 13.69 -7.08 -14.91
C GLY A 299 13.45 -5.92 -13.94
N LEU A 300 12.24 -5.37 -13.92
CA LEU A 300 11.85 -4.30 -12.99
C LEU A 300 11.79 -4.76 -11.53
N GLY A 301 11.32 -5.98 -11.28
CA GLY A 301 11.33 -6.59 -9.95
C GLY A 301 12.75 -6.85 -9.43
N ALA A 302 13.65 -7.35 -10.29
CA ALA A 302 15.06 -7.51 -9.96
C ALA A 302 15.74 -6.17 -9.67
N ALA A 303 15.55 -5.18 -10.55
CA ALA A 303 16.09 -3.83 -10.38
C ALA A 303 15.56 -3.15 -9.11
N GLY A 304 14.25 -3.29 -8.84
CA GLY A 304 13.62 -2.82 -7.62
C GLY A 304 14.21 -3.48 -6.37
N ALA A 305 14.50 -4.78 -6.41
CA ALA A 305 15.10 -5.49 -5.29
C ALA A 305 16.54 -5.07 -5.01
N VAL A 306 17.34 -4.88 -6.04
CA VAL A 306 18.69 -4.32 -5.89
C VAL A 306 18.61 -2.90 -5.31
N ALA A 307 17.76 -2.04 -5.87
CA ALA A 307 17.57 -0.68 -5.38
C ALA A 307 17.09 -0.65 -3.91
N GLY A 308 16.09 -1.47 -3.57
CA GLY A 308 15.55 -1.59 -2.21
C GLY A 308 16.58 -2.08 -1.21
N ALA A 309 17.45 -3.02 -1.60
CA ALA A 309 18.54 -3.51 -0.77
C ALA A 309 19.57 -2.41 -0.48
N TYR A 310 19.99 -1.64 -1.48
CA TYR A 310 20.91 -0.52 -1.27
C TYR A 310 20.28 0.63 -0.48
N VAL A 311 19.01 0.96 -0.74
CA VAL A 311 18.29 2.02 -0.03
C VAL A 311 18.11 1.64 1.44
N SER A 312 17.58 0.45 1.74
CA SER A 312 17.43 -0.02 3.12
C SER A 312 18.78 -0.13 3.82
N TYR A 313 19.83 -0.64 3.15
CA TYR A 313 21.17 -0.67 3.73
C TYR A 313 21.69 0.73 4.07
N ARG A 314 21.56 1.71 3.18
CA ARG A 314 22.03 3.08 3.43
C ARG A 314 21.21 3.79 4.49
N VAL A 315 19.90 3.61 4.50
CA VAL A 315 18.99 4.14 5.53
C VAL A 315 19.35 3.52 6.87
N ARG A 316 19.43 2.19 6.96
CA ARG A 316 19.84 1.47 8.16
C ARG A 316 21.22 1.85 8.63
N MET A 317 22.22 2.00 7.76
CA MET A 317 23.56 2.43 8.15
C MET A 317 23.58 3.86 8.69
N ARG A 318 22.86 4.80 8.06
CA ARG A 318 22.75 6.19 8.53
C ARG A 318 22.01 6.28 9.85
N LEU A 319 20.92 5.52 10.01
CA LEU A 319 20.21 5.45 11.28
C LEU A 319 21.06 4.72 12.34
N ALA A 320 21.68 3.58 12.04
CA ALA A 320 22.50 2.84 13.01
C ALA A 320 23.73 3.62 13.48
N SER A 321 24.37 4.39 12.58
CA SER A 321 25.50 5.26 12.93
C SER A 321 25.07 6.54 13.66
N ALA A 322 23.87 7.07 13.40
CA ALA A 322 23.32 8.19 14.15
C ALA A 322 22.76 7.78 15.54
N LEU A 323 22.21 6.56 15.65
CA LEU A 323 21.43 6.09 16.80
C LEU A 323 22.19 5.10 17.72
N GLY A 324 23.33 4.57 17.26
CA GLY A 324 24.11 3.55 17.97
C GLY A 324 23.40 2.19 18.18
N ARG A 325 22.18 2.00 17.67
CA ARG A 325 21.37 0.77 17.84
C ARG A 325 20.51 0.43 16.61
N ASP A 326 20.62 -0.82 16.17
CA ASP A 326 20.18 -1.31 14.84
C ASP A 326 18.75 -1.91 14.81
N ARG A 327 18.20 -2.28 15.96
CA ARG A 327 16.99 -3.12 16.08
C ARG A 327 15.62 -2.42 15.86
N PRO A 328 15.36 -1.17 16.30
CA PRO A 328 14.04 -0.54 16.12
C PRO A 328 13.73 -0.21 14.66
N VAL A 329 14.76 0.22 13.92
CA VAL A 329 14.68 0.52 12.49
C VAL A 329 14.32 -0.74 11.70
N ALA A 330 14.93 -1.87 12.06
CA ALA A 330 14.64 -3.15 11.42
C ALA A 330 13.17 -3.59 11.56
N PHE A 331 12.51 -3.34 12.69
CA PHE A 331 11.09 -3.69 12.86
C PHE A 331 10.15 -2.83 12.03
N ALA A 332 10.42 -1.52 11.91
CA ALA A 332 9.64 -0.63 11.05
C ALA A 332 9.81 -1.01 9.57
N GLU A 333 11.03 -1.35 9.15
CA GLU A 333 11.32 -1.89 7.82
C GLU A 333 10.56 -3.21 7.58
N ASP A 334 10.48 -4.09 8.57
CA ASP A 334 9.82 -5.39 8.46
C ASP A 334 8.31 -5.27 8.31
N ALA A 335 7.69 -4.41 9.11
CA ALA A 335 6.25 -4.14 9.01
C ALA A 335 5.90 -3.50 7.65
N LEU A 336 6.72 -2.57 7.17
CA LEU A 336 6.52 -1.92 5.88
C LEU A 336 6.68 -2.91 4.73
N SER A 337 7.70 -3.76 4.77
CA SER A 337 7.95 -4.78 3.75
C SER A 337 6.80 -5.80 3.70
N LEU A 338 6.33 -6.28 4.85
CA LEU A 338 5.25 -7.27 4.93
C LEU A 338 3.92 -6.69 4.44
N ALA A 339 3.52 -5.54 4.99
CA ALA A 339 2.26 -4.91 4.64
C ALA A 339 2.25 -4.43 3.17
N GLY A 340 3.37 -3.84 2.72
CA GLY A 340 3.54 -3.39 1.34
C GLY A 340 3.48 -4.53 0.34
N ALA A 341 4.22 -5.63 0.60
CA ALA A 341 4.21 -6.79 -0.28
C ALA A 341 2.83 -7.45 -0.37
N ALA A 342 2.14 -7.63 0.76
CA ALA A 342 0.80 -8.21 0.79
C ALA A 342 -0.21 -7.32 0.03
N ALA A 343 -0.17 -6.00 0.23
CA ALA A 343 -1.06 -5.06 -0.43
C ALA A 343 -0.85 -5.05 -1.95
N VAL A 344 0.41 -4.99 -2.41
CA VAL A 344 0.74 -4.94 -3.85
C VAL A 344 0.45 -6.29 -4.54
N ALA A 345 0.74 -7.41 -3.89
CA ALA A 345 0.40 -8.74 -4.42
C ALA A 345 -1.13 -8.95 -4.50
N GLY A 346 -1.87 -8.51 -3.47
CA GLY A 346 -3.33 -8.51 -3.48
C GLY A 346 -3.91 -7.64 -4.61
N TYR A 347 -3.37 -6.44 -4.80
CA TYR A 347 -3.74 -5.57 -5.92
C TYR A 347 -3.52 -6.24 -7.29
N ALA A 348 -2.37 -6.89 -7.48
CA ALA A 348 -2.05 -7.61 -8.71
C ALA A 348 -3.04 -8.74 -9.01
N ALA A 349 -3.41 -9.52 -8.00
CA ALA A 349 -4.39 -10.60 -8.16
C ALA A 349 -5.80 -10.09 -8.47
N MET A 350 -6.23 -9.00 -7.83
CA MET A 350 -7.50 -8.34 -8.15
C MET A 350 -7.51 -7.81 -9.60
N ARG A 351 -6.39 -7.22 -10.05
CA ARG A 351 -6.21 -6.76 -11.44
C ARG A 351 -6.28 -7.89 -12.45
N GLN A 352 -5.76 -9.08 -12.13
CA GLN A 352 -5.85 -10.23 -13.01
C GLN A 352 -7.29 -10.74 -13.13
N LYS A 353 -7.99 -10.91 -12.00
CA LYS A 353 -9.41 -11.27 -11.97
C LYS A 353 -10.30 -10.34 -12.80
N GLN A 354 -10.02 -9.03 -12.78
CA GLN A 354 -10.73 -8.07 -13.65
C GLN A 354 -10.56 -8.40 -15.13
N ARG A 355 -9.34 -8.74 -15.56
CA ARG A 355 -9.06 -9.05 -16.97
C ARG A 355 -9.72 -10.34 -17.42
N ASP A 356 -9.80 -11.32 -16.51
CA ASP A 356 -10.46 -12.59 -16.79
C ASP A 356 -11.99 -12.43 -16.92
N ARG A 357 -12.58 -11.43 -16.24
CA ARG A 357 -14.02 -11.10 -16.31
C ARG A 357 -14.40 -10.25 -17.52
N ASP A 358 -13.51 -9.36 -17.95
CA ASP A 358 -13.70 -8.51 -19.13
C ASP A 358 -12.70 -8.88 -20.24
N PRO A 359 -12.81 -10.08 -20.85
CA PRO A 359 -11.99 -10.41 -22.00
C PRO A 359 -12.37 -9.44 -23.13
N ALA A 360 -11.44 -8.57 -23.52
CA ALA A 360 -11.64 -7.71 -24.68
C ALA A 360 -12.12 -8.59 -25.87
N PRO A 361 -13.12 -8.14 -26.64
CA PRO A 361 -13.67 -8.92 -27.74
C PRO A 361 -12.53 -9.37 -28.64
N LEU A 362 -12.52 -10.68 -28.96
CA LEU A 362 -11.61 -11.25 -29.94
C LEU A 362 -11.72 -10.38 -31.19
N ALA A 363 -10.66 -9.64 -31.51
CA ALA A 363 -10.53 -9.00 -32.80
C ALA A 363 -10.58 -10.13 -33.84
N ALA A 364 -11.69 -10.19 -34.57
CA ALA A 364 -11.89 -11.08 -35.70
C ALA A 364 -10.94 -10.70 -36.84
#